data_AF-A0A3B4GWE0-F1
#
_entry.id   AF-A0A3B4GWE0-F1
#
_cell.length_a   1.000
_cell.length_b   1.000
_cell.length_c   1.000
_cell.angle_alpha   90.00
_cell.angle_beta   90.00
_cell.angle_gamma   90.00
#
_symmetry.space_group_name_H-M   'P 1'
#
loop_
_entity.id
_entity.type
_entity.pdbx_description
1 polymer ?
#
loop_
_entity_poly.entity_id
_entity_poly.type
_entity_poly.pdbx_seq_one_letter_code
_entity_poly.pdbx_strand_id
1 'polypeptide(L)' 'LPEEEKQKKLSACSRHRFLYVPPCTPENFWEVGFPSTQTCIERGYIKEEKNPEARLRRRQPLNALFSPKRNKEEK' A
#
# COMPACT_ATOMS: atom_id res chain seq x y z
N LEU A 1 -28.92 26.21 9.26
CA LEU A 1 -29.20 24.76 9.43
C LEU A 1 -28.33 24.27 10.56
N PRO A 2 -28.86 23.51 11.52
CA PRO A 2 -28.05 22.80 12.51
C PRO A 2 -26.95 21.98 11.81
N GLU A 3 -25.78 21.85 12.43
CA GLU A 3 -24.60 21.22 11.79
C GLU A 3 -24.89 19.76 11.37
N GLU A 4 -25.69 19.03 12.16
CA GLU A 4 -26.14 17.67 11.84
C GLU A 4 -26.99 17.59 10.57
N GLU A 5 -27.94 18.52 10.39
CA GLU A 5 -28.79 18.54 9.20
C GLU A 5 -27.99 18.89 7.94
N LYS A 6 -26.98 19.75 8.08
CA LYS A 6 -26.05 20.11 7.01
C LYS A 6 -25.19 18.91 6.60
N GLN A 7 -24.66 18.17 7.57
CA GLN A 7 -23.86 16.96 7.31
C GLN A 7 -24.67 15.89 6.58
N LYS A 8 -25.92 15.67 7.01
CA LYS A 8 -26.85 14.70 6.41
C LYS A 8 -27.21 15.07 4.97
N LYS A 9 -27.39 16.36 4.68
CA LYS A 9 -27.65 16.83 3.30
C LYS A 9 -26.42 16.65 2.40
N LEU A 10 -25.22 16.93 2.90
CA LEU A 10 -23.97 16.76 2.16
C LEU A 10 -23.69 15.29 1.78
N SER A 11 -23.95 14.35 2.68
CA SER A 11 -23.80 12.92 2.39
C SER A 11 -24.89 12.38 1.44
N ALA A 12 -26.10 12.95 1.49
CA ALA A 12 -27.21 12.59 0.61
C ALA A 12 -27.19 13.28 -0.76
N CYS A 13 -26.23 14.17 -1.04
CA CYS A 13 -26.16 14.93 -2.29
C CYS A 13 -26.06 14.06 -3.57
N SER A 14 -25.63 12.80 -3.48
CA SER A 14 -25.62 11.86 -4.61
C SER A 14 -26.00 10.46 -4.15
N ARG A 15 -26.93 9.82 -4.87
CA ARG A 15 -27.39 8.44 -4.59
C ARG A 15 -26.23 7.45 -4.53
N HIS A 16 -25.23 7.60 -5.38
CA HIS A 16 -24.07 6.71 -5.39
C HIS A 16 -23.19 6.91 -4.16
N ARG A 17 -22.83 8.15 -3.81
CA ARG A 17 -22.03 8.43 -2.61
C ARG A 17 -22.76 8.09 -1.31
N PHE A 18 -24.09 8.19 -1.30
CA PHE A 18 -24.92 7.79 -0.16
C PHE A 18 -24.89 6.27 0.08
N LEU A 19 -24.95 5.47 -0.98
CA LEU A 19 -24.94 4.00 -0.89
C LEU A 19 -23.53 3.41 -0.82
N TYR A 20 -22.57 4.04 -1.48
CA TYR A 20 -21.19 3.60 -1.62
C TYR A 20 -20.27 4.70 -1.10
N VAL A 21 -20.27 4.85 0.22
CA VAL A 21 -19.33 5.74 0.91
C VAL A 21 -17.94 5.12 0.75
N PRO A 22 -16.99 5.79 0.08
CA PRO A 22 -15.63 5.29 0.02
C PRO A 22 -15.06 5.21 1.45
N PRO A 23 -14.28 4.17 1.77
CA PRO A 23 -13.61 4.14 3.06
C PRO A 23 -12.76 5.40 3.21
N CYS A 24 -12.66 5.91 4.43
CA CYS A 24 -11.73 6.99 4.71
C CYS A 24 -10.31 6.57 4.31
N THR A 25 -9.50 7.56 3.95
CA THR A 25 -8.08 7.35 3.71
C THR A 25 -7.47 6.68 4.94
N PRO A 26 -6.75 5.55 4.79
CA PRO A 26 -6.12 4.87 5.90
C PRO A 26 -5.17 5.78 6.65
N GLU A 27 -4.95 5.47 7.92
CA GLU A 27 -3.99 6.19 8.76
C GLU A 27 -2.60 6.16 8.10
N ASN A 28 -1.91 7.30 8.11
CA ASN A 28 -0.56 7.48 7.55
C ASN A 28 -0.44 7.34 6.01
N PHE A 29 -1.55 7.20 5.26
CA PHE A 29 -1.49 7.02 3.80
C PHE A 29 -0.84 8.20 3.05
N TRP A 30 -1.03 9.43 3.55
CA TRP A 30 -0.49 10.66 2.95
C TRP A 30 0.81 11.15 3.60
N GLU A 31 1.46 10.32 4.41
CA GLU A 31 2.76 10.70 4.95
C GLU A 31 3.82 10.69 3.85
N VAL A 32 4.59 11.78 3.80
CA VAL A 32 5.65 11.94 2.81
C VAL A 32 6.92 11.32 3.37
N GLY A 33 7.28 10.14 2.86
CA GLY A 33 8.52 9.44 3.21
C GLY A 33 8.30 8.00 3.64
N PHE A 34 9.40 7.27 3.83
CA PHE A 34 9.34 5.92 4.38
C PHE A 34 9.33 5.98 5.91
N PRO A 35 8.42 5.25 6.58
CA PRO A 35 8.43 5.14 8.03
C PRO A 35 9.75 4.52 8.52
N SER A 36 10.20 4.95 9.69
CA SER A 36 11.33 4.31 10.35
C SER A 36 10.99 2.86 10.72
N THR A 37 12.00 2.01 10.92
CA THR A 37 11.78 0.62 11.36
C THR A 37 10.95 0.56 12.65
N GLN A 38 11.21 1.47 13.60
CA GLN A 38 10.45 1.59 14.85
C GLN A 38 8.98 1.91 14.57
N THR A 39 8.73 2.89 13.70
CA THR A 39 7.37 3.28 13.28
C THR A 39 6.66 2.14 12.54
N CYS A 40 7.37 1.34 11.75
CA CYS A 40 6.82 0.15 11.09
C CYS A 40 6.36 -0.92 12.10
N ILE A 41 7.09 -1.09 13.20
CA ILE A 41 6.72 -2.03 14.28
C ILE A 41 5.47 -1.50 15.00
N GLU A 42 5.47 -0.23 15.38
CA GLU A 42 4.34 0.42 16.07
C GLU A 42 3.05 0.39 15.24
N ARG A 43 3.16 0.58 13.92
CA ARG A 43 2.03 0.48 12.97
C ARG A 43 1.63 -0.97 12.64
N GLY A 44 2.41 -1.95 13.11
CA GLY A 44 2.15 -3.37 12.87
C GLY A 44 2.50 -3.86 11.46
N TYR A 45 3.27 -3.10 10.68
CA TYR A 45 3.82 -3.55 9.38
C TYR A 45 4.84 -4.66 9.57
N ILE A 46 5.58 -4.65 10.68
CA ILE A 46 6.56 -5.66 11.06
C ILE A 46 6.07 -6.35 12.32
N LYS A 47 5.89 -7.68 12.26
CA LYS A 47 5.55 -8.51 13.42
C LYS A 47 6.76 -9.37 13.78
N GLU A 48 7.22 -9.28 15.02
CA GLU A 48 8.26 -10.17 15.54
C GLU A 48 7.63 -11.52 15.92
N GLU A 49 7.54 -12.42 14.95
CA GLU A 49 7.06 -13.78 15.19
C GLU A 49 8.17 -14.66 15.80
N LYS A 50 7.86 -15.35 16.91
CA LYS A 50 8.79 -16.28 17.58
C LYS A 50 9.15 -17.50 16.72
N ASN A 51 8.31 -17.85 15.75
CA ASN A 51 8.53 -18.92 14.78
C ASN A 51 8.16 -18.42 13.39
N PRO A 52 9.03 -17.64 12.72
CA PRO A 52 8.71 -17.09 11.41
C PRO A 52 8.58 -18.22 10.39
N GLU A 53 7.57 -18.14 9.52
CA GLU A 53 7.48 -19.09 8.41
C GLU A 53 8.76 -19.08 7.57
N ALA A 54 9.24 -20.27 7.22
CA ALA A 54 10.43 -20.41 6.41
C ALA A 54 10.18 -19.76 5.04
N ARG A 55 10.99 -18.74 4.71
CA ARG A 55 10.92 -18.13 3.37
C ARG A 55 11.10 -19.20 2.30
N LEU A 56 10.07 -19.36 1.47
CA LEU A 56 10.13 -20.25 0.32
C LEU A 56 11.25 -19.77 -0.61
N ARG A 57 12.35 -20.51 -0.67
CA ARG A 57 13.35 -20.30 -1.70
C ARG A 57 12.79 -20.77 -3.03
N ARG A 58 12.89 -19.92 -4.05
CA ARG A 58 12.55 -20.32 -5.41
C ARG A 58 13.44 -21.50 -5.79
N ARG A 59 12.83 -22.64 -6.15
CA ARG A 59 13.56 -23.86 -6.52
C ARG A 59 14.28 -23.73 -7.87
N GLN A 60 13.78 -22.86 -8.74
CA GLN A 60 14.30 -22.64 -10.09
C GLN A 60 14.83 -21.21 -10.22
N PRO A 61 15.89 -20.98 -11.01
CA PRO A 61 16.35 -19.63 -11.31
C PRO A 61 15.26 -18.82 -12.06
N LEU A 62 15.35 -17.49 -11.98
CA LEU A 62 14.52 -16.61 -12.80
C LEU A 62 14.93 -16.74 -14.26
N ASN A 63 14.00 -17.15 -15.13
CA ASN A 63 14.19 -17.07 -16.57
C ASN A 63 14.15 -15.60 -16.99
N ALA A 64 15.33 -14.98 -17.12
CA ALA A 64 15.44 -13.65 -17.69
C ALA A 64 15.05 -13.71 -19.17
N LEU A 65 14.00 -12.99 -19.54
CA LEU A 65 13.55 -12.87 -20.95
C LEU A 65 14.42 -11.91 -21.75
N PHE A 66 15.38 -11.23 -21.11
CA PHE A 66 16.23 -10.24 -21.72
C PHE A 66 17.66 -10.77 -21.82
N SER A 67 18.16 -10.88 -23.05
CA SER A 67 19.58 -11.12 -23.30
C SER A 67 20.39 -9.84 -23.01
N PRO A 68 21.55 -9.92 -22.34
CA PRO A 68 22.46 -8.79 -22.25
C PRO A 68 22.76 -8.28 -23.66
N LYS A 69 22.66 -6.97 -23.90
CA LYS A 69 23.14 -6.38 -25.16
C LYS A 69 24.64 -6.72 -25.25
N ARG A 70 25.06 -7.43 -26.30
CA ARG A 70 26.49 -7.62 -26.59
C ARG A 70 27.10 -6.24 -26.71
N ASN A 71 28.09 -5.93 -25.87
CA ASN A 71 28.92 -4.75 -26.07
C ASN A 71 29.52 -4.90 -27.47
N LYS A 72 29.10 -4.05 -28.40
CA LYS A 72 29.85 -3.88 -29.64
C LYS A 72 31.18 -3.30 -29.20
N GLU A 73 32.23 -4.09 -29.29
CA GLU A 73 33.60 -3.60 -29.24
C GLU A 73 33.71 -2.51 -30.32
N GLU A 74 33.75 -1.26 -29.89
CA GLU A 74 34.18 -0.15 -30.74
C GLU A 74 35.67 -0.36 -30.98
N LYS A 75 35.99 -0.70 -32.24
CA LYS A 75 37.35 -0.63 -32.79
C LYS A 75 37.69 0.81 -33.13
#